data_AF-A0A951WLC0-F1
#
_entry.id   AF-A0A951WLC0-F1
#
_cell.length_a   1.000
_cell.length_b   1.000
_cell.length_c   1.000
_cell.angle_alpha   90.00
_cell.angle_beta   90.00
_cell.angle_gamma   90.00
#
_symmetry.space_group_name_H-M   'P 1'
#
loop_
_entity.id
_entity.type
_entity.pdbx_description
1 polymer ?
#
loop_
_entity_poly.entity_id
_entity_poly.type
_entity_poly.pdbx_seq_one_letter_code
_entity_poly.pdbx_strand_id
1 'polypeptide(L)'
;MNRILALAVATCLCVAPGFASEVDGIVELEQKLITQEKRLLESELKQDRAIVENWKFRGILGWLQGLFSSTEKKALQALLMETEQSIKKEFAGMKASETSLQQEVFNVGYAFEQKGDFAKAIEFYKKVVHKDDKVLLRIGSCYQKLKQYSEAITWYLKMQKTDANFLLVVECYWEAALPKDAITWLFRILDPYNKNAAELKALELMDRYEYSNRDSDFPGFSTRLSDVYLAKTLSYFSESTEIAASDYKRAVNLRSAGQDLQTVSMQIVQWYFNKVEEARNTLEEKRSEAFEHFEYLLRQAEQKISREKDRLRDAEMQAMRDYEYALNRSRQELSEARLNLDDVQKNQASTPEQIDYAQKRLRNAEYRLQDLMNNRIRFIEEEISPYKEKLERAQREYNQLIQNRAQIIEDYIAPYKRALKASEDNEKVIRRLHQMIF
;
A
#
# COMPACT_ATOMS: atom_id res chain seq x y z
N MET A 1 -35.56 0.72 5.21
CA MET A 1 -35.81 -0.27 4.14
C MET A 1 -34.66 -0.32 3.11
N ASN A 2 -33.51 -0.94 3.46
CA ASN A 2 -32.49 -1.49 2.52
C ASN A 2 -31.24 -2.06 3.22
N ARG A 3 -31.36 -2.70 4.39
CA ARG A 3 -30.21 -3.37 5.03
C ARG A 3 -30.30 -4.89 5.12
N ILE A 4 -31.46 -5.51 4.88
CA ILE A 4 -31.62 -6.97 5.05
C ILE A 4 -32.36 -7.56 3.86
N LEU A 5 -31.59 -7.76 2.80
CA LEU A 5 -31.93 -8.73 1.76
C LEU A 5 -30.73 -9.63 1.43
N ALA A 6 -29.70 -9.66 2.28
CA ALA A 6 -28.50 -10.43 2.02
C ALA A 6 -27.87 -10.94 3.32
N LEU A 7 -28.46 -11.96 3.94
CA LEU A 7 -27.68 -12.95 4.69
C LEU A 7 -28.47 -14.25 4.72
N ALA A 8 -27.80 -15.29 4.24
CA ALA A 8 -28.39 -16.52 3.75
C ALA A 8 -28.89 -17.37 4.92
N VAL A 9 -30.15 -17.79 4.83
CA VAL A 9 -30.69 -18.95 5.55
C VAL A 9 -29.77 -20.12 5.23
N ALA A 10 -28.94 -20.52 6.20
CA ALA A 10 -28.08 -21.68 6.11
C ALA A 10 -28.95 -22.94 6.11
N THR A 11 -29.30 -23.43 4.93
CA THR A 11 -30.03 -24.70 4.76
C THR A 11 -29.04 -25.86 4.86
N CYS A 12 -28.85 -26.43 6.05
CA CYS A 12 -28.22 -27.74 6.25
C CYS A 12 -29.21 -28.83 6.70
N LEU A 13 -30.49 -28.70 6.35
CA LEU A 13 -31.49 -29.75 6.62
C LEU A 13 -31.47 -30.82 5.51
N CYS A 14 -30.51 -31.73 5.58
CA CYS A 14 -30.61 -33.11 5.09
C CYS A 14 -29.47 -33.93 5.70
N VAL A 15 -29.67 -34.53 6.88
CA VAL A 15 -28.70 -35.45 7.49
C VAL A 15 -29.34 -36.83 7.62
N ALA A 16 -28.66 -37.86 7.13
CA ALA A 16 -29.12 -39.25 7.17
C ALA A 16 -29.14 -39.80 8.62
N PRO A 17 -30.07 -40.70 8.96
CA PRO A 17 -30.40 -41.10 10.34
C PRO A 17 -29.32 -41.88 11.14
N GLY A 18 -28.13 -42.12 10.58
CA GLY A 18 -27.06 -42.90 11.23
C GLY A 18 -26.06 -42.10 12.08
N PHE A 19 -26.14 -40.77 12.10
CA PHE A 19 -25.08 -39.89 12.63
C PHE A 19 -25.61 -38.72 13.49
N ALA A 20 -26.80 -38.87 14.06
CA ALA A 20 -27.47 -37.81 14.82
C ALA A 20 -26.57 -37.21 15.92
N SER A 21 -25.91 -38.06 16.72
CA SER A 21 -25.09 -37.63 17.86
C SER A 21 -23.94 -36.68 17.52
N GLU A 22 -23.39 -36.74 16.30
CA GLU A 22 -22.27 -35.89 15.89
C GLU A 22 -22.72 -34.54 15.31
N VAL A 23 -23.99 -34.40 14.93
CA VAL A 23 -24.54 -33.19 14.30
C VAL A 23 -25.58 -32.51 15.21
N ASP A 24 -25.98 -33.15 16.31
CA ASP A 24 -26.95 -32.61 17.27
C ASP A 24 -26.60 -31.20 17.77
N GLY A 25 -25.31 -30.93 18.03
CA GLY A 25 -24.83 -29.61 18.43
C GLY A 25 -24.99 -28.53 17.35
N ILE A 26 -24.88 -28.91 16.07
CA ILE A 26 -25.11 -28.00 14.93
C ILE A 26 -26.60 -27.67 14.82
N VAL A 27 -27.47 -28.67 14.93
CA VAL A 27 -28.93 -28.50 14.85
C VAL A 27 -29.44 -27.58 15.98
N GLU A 28 -28.93 -27.75 17.20
CA GLU A 28 -29.30 -26.89 18.34
C GLU A 28 -28.86 -25.43 18.10
N LEU A 29 -27.64 -25.22 17.60
CA LEU A 29 -27.12 -23.88 17.29
C LEU A 29 -27.87 -23.21 16.14
N GLU A 30 -28.28 -23.96 15.11
CA GLU A 30 -29.12 -23.44 14.01
C GLU A 30 -30.50 -23.00 14.49
N GLN A 31 -31.17 -23.80 15.33
CA GLN A 31 -32.47 -23.43 15.90
C GLN A 31 -32.36 -22.16 16.76
N LYS A 32 -31.28 -22.06 17.54
CA LYS A 32 -30.97 -20.86 18.33
C LYS A 32 -30.74 -19.65 17.43
N LEU A 33 -30.01 -19.81 16.32
CA LEU A 33 -29.75 -18.74 15.35
C LEU A 33 -31.04 -18.25 14.70
N ILE A 34 -31.90 -19.16 14.21
CA ILE A 34 -33.22 -18.83 13.64
C ILE A 34 -34.07 -18.05 14.65
N THR A 35 -34.03 -18.44 15.92
CA THR A 35 -34.76 -17.74 16.98
C THR A 35 -34.23 -16.33 17.22
N GLN A 36 -32.91 -16.13 17.16
CA GLN A 36 -32.28 -14.82 17.29
C GLN A 36 -32.55 -13.92 16.07
N GLU A 37 -32.50 -14.47 14.85
CA GLU A 37 -32.86 -13.75 13.62
C GLU A 37 -34.31 -13.26 13.65
N LYS A 38 -35.25 -14.10 14.12
CA LYS A 38 -36.65 -13.68 14.30
C LYS A 38 -36.78 -12.52 15.29
N ARG A 39 -36.09 -12.57 16.43
CA ARG A 39 -36.09 -11.47 17.43
C ARG A 39 -35.50 -10.19 16.85
N LEU A 40 -34.38 -10.30 16.13
CA LEU A 40 -33.74 -9.17 15.45
C LEU A 40 -34.71 -8.51 14.46
N LEU A 41 -35.38 -9.31 13.62
CA LEU A 41 -36.37 -8.84 12.67
C LEU A 41 -37.55 -8.14 13.38
N GLU A 42 -38.03 -8.68 14.49
CA GLU A 42 -39.08 -8.05 15.30
C GLU A 42 -38.64 -6.69 15.87
N SER A 43 -37.41 -6.60 16.39
CA SER A 43 -36.82 -5.36 16.91
C SER A 43 -36.64 -4.30 15.81
N GLU A 44 -36.20 -4.70 14.62
CA GLU A 44 -36.05 -3.80 13.47
C GLU A 44 -37.39 -3.34 12.91
N LEU A 45 -38.39 -4.22 12.84
CA LEU A 45 -39.75 -3.83 12.46
C LEU A 45 -40.36 -2.84 13.45
N LYS A 46 -40.08 -2.99 14.75
CA LYS A 46 -40.47 -2.01 15.78
C LYS A 46 -39.75 -0.67 15.56
N GLN A 47 -38.46 -0.69 15.25
CA GLN A 47 -37.69 0.52 14.96
C GLN A 47 -38.20 1.23 13.68
N ASP A 48 -38.46 0.49 12.61
CA ASP A 48 -38.98 1.03 11.35
C ASP A 48 -40.36 1.68 11.55
N ARG A 49 -41.24 1.09 12.36
CA ARG A 49 -42.52 1.71 12.76
C ARG A 49 -42.29 3.02 13.52
N ALA A 50 -41.39 3.03 14.50
CA ALA A 50 -41.05 4.22 15.26
C ALA A 50 -40.42 5.33 14.39
N ILE A 51 -39.61 4.96 13.38
CA ILE A 51 -39.06 5.90 12.39
C ILE A 51 -40.18 6.49 11.53
N VAL A 52 -41.11 5.69 11.01
CA VAL A 52 -42.25 6.17 10.22
C VAL A 52 -43.15 7.09 11.04
N GLU A 53 -43.35 6.79 12.33
CA GLU A 53 -44.05 7.68 13.24
C GLU A 53 -43.26 8.96 13.51
N ASN A 54 -41.93 8.89 13.62
CA ASN A 54 -41.05 10.05 13.76
C ASN A 54 -41.11 10.97 12.53
N TRP A 55 -41.32 10.43 11.32
CA TRP A 55 -41.52 11.22 10.10
C TRP A 55 -42.80 12.06 10.12
N LYS A 56 -43.84 11.66 10.87
CA LYS A 56 -45.04 12.49 11.08
C LYS A 56 -44.73 13.78 11.85
N PHE A 57 -43.60 13.83 12.57
CA PHE A 57 -43.10 15.00 13.30
C PHE A 57 -42.09 15.85 12.50
N ARG A 58 -41.78 15.51 11.24
CA ARG A 58 -40.88 16.29 10.35
C ARG A 58 -41.61 16.69 9.06
N GLY A 59 -42.00 17.96 8.95
CA GLY A 59 -42.66 18.56 7.78
C GLY A 59 -43.79 19.54 8.16
N ILE A 60 -44.51 20.08 7.17
CA ILE A 60 -45.60 21.07 7.33
C ILE A 60 -46.72 20.59 8.29
N LEU A 61 -46.92 19.27 8.42
CA LEU A 61 -47.84 18.68 9.42
C LEU A 61 -47.34 18.83 10.87
N GLY A 62 -46.04 18.91 11.11
CA GLY A 62 -45.45 19.19 12.43
C GLY A 62 -45.57 20.65 12.87
N TRP A 63 -45.88 21.58 11.95
CA TRP A 63 -46.18 22.98 12.26
C TRP A 63 -47.66 23.18 12.63
N LEU A 64 -48.57 22.38 12.08
CA LEU A 64 -50.02 22.41 12.39
C LEU A 64 -50.41 21.59 13.64
N GLN A 65 -49.52 20.74 14.17
CA GLN A 65 -49.71 19.89 15.35
C GLN A 65 -48.92 20.35 16.60
N GLY A 66 -48.79 21.67 16.83
CA GLY A 66 -48.21 22.25 18.06
C GLY A 66 -48.96 21.98 19.38
N LEU A 67 -49.78 20.92 19.43
CA LEU A 67 -50.60 20.49 20.57
C LEU A 67 -50.15 19.14 21.18
N PHE A 68 -49.16 18.44 20.61
CA PHE A 68 -48.62 17.22 21.21
C PHE A 68 -47.46 17.51 22.17
N SER A 69 -47.48 16.86 23.34
CA SER A 69 -46.62 17.17 24.47
C SER A 69 -45.14 16.91 24.20
N SER A 70 -44.23 17.67 24.82
CA SER A 70 -42.77 17.35 24.81
C SER A 70 -42.49 15.91 25.27
N THR A 71 -43.42 15.33 26.01
CA THR A 71 -43.42 13.99 26.58
C THR A 71 -43.53 12.89 25.51
N GLU A 72 -44.37 13.04 24.49
CA GLU A 72 -44.54 12.04 23.43
C GLU A 72 -43.33 11.98 22.49
N LYS A 73 -42.78 13.15 22.14
CA LYS A 73 -41.53 13.24 21.38
C LYS A 73 -40.37 12.61 22.15
N LYS A 74 -40.29 12.85 23.47
CA LYS A 74 -39.30 12.19 24.35
C LYS A 74 -39.53 10.68 24.44
N ALA A 75 -40.77 10.22 24.53
CA ALA A 75 -41.11 8.80 24.54
C ALA A 75 -40.72 8.10 23.23
N LEU A 76 -40.97 8.73 22.08
CA LEU A 76 -40.57 8.20 20.77
C LEU A 76 -39.04 8.18 20.59
N GLN A 77 -38.32 9.20 21.09
CA GLN A 77 -36.86 9.21 21.11
C GLN A 77 -36.28 8.13 22.05
N ALA A 78 -36.88 7.93 23.22
CA ALA A 78 -36.49 6.87 24.15
C ALA A 78 -36.71 5.48 23.52
N LEU A 79 -37.84 5.27 22.85
CA LEU A 79 -38.15 4.02 22.13
C LEU A 79 -37.15 3.76 20.98
N LEU A 80 -36.74 4.80 20.23
CA LEU A 80 -35.71 4.67 19.19
C LEU A 80 -34.35 4.29 19.77
N MET A 81 -33.96 4.88 20.91
CA MET A 81 -32.71 4.51 21.59
C MET A 81 -32.76 3.09 22.16
N GLU A 82 -33.88 2.70 22.77
CA GLU A 82 -34.10 1.35 23.31
C GLU A 82 -34.05 0.30 22.21
N THR A 83 -34.77 0.52 21.11
CA THR A 83 -34.77 -0.39 19.95
C THR A 83 -33.41 -0.46 19.27
N GLU A 84 -32.70 0.66 19.14
CA GLU A 84 -31.32 0.65 18.62
C GLU A 84 -30.38 -0.17 19.52
N GLN A 85 -30.49 -0.03 20.85
CA GLN A 85 -29.70 -0.81 21.79
C GLN A 85 -30.05 -2.30 21.75
N SER A 86 -31.35 -2.62 21.61
CA SER A 86 -31.83 -4.00 21.44
C SER A 86 -31.27 -4.64 20.17
N ILE A 87 -31.37 -3.95 19.03
CA ILE A 87 -30.86 -4.40 17.72
C ILE A 87 -29.35 -4.65 17.80
N LYS A 88 -28.58 -3.72 18.37
CA LYS A 88 -27.12 -3.90 18.54
C LYS A 88 -26.79 -5.15 19.36
N LYS A 89 -27.52 -5.37 20.46
CA LYS A 89 -27.32 -6.55 21.33
C LYS A 89 -27.70 -7.85 20.63
N GLU A 90 -28.85 -7.87 19.96
CA GLU A 90 -29.36 -9.04 19.23
C GLU A 90 -28.46 -9.39 18.04
N PHE A 91 -28.02 -8.40 17.27
CA PHE A 91 -27.07 -8.58 16.17
C PHE A 91 -25.72 -9.12 16.67
N ALA A 92 -25.19 -8.60 17.78
CA ALA A 92 -23.96 -9.12 18.38
C ALA A 92 -24.13 -10.58 18.86
N GLY A 93 -25.27 -10.92 19.45
CA GLY A 93 -25.60 -12.28 19.88
C GLY A 93 -25.78 -13.26 18.71
N MET A 94 -26.38 -12.79 17.61
CA MET A 94 -26.51 -13.54 16.35
C MET A 94 -25.14 -13.84 15.76
N LYS A 95 -24.28 -12.81 15.62
CA LYS A 95 -22.90 -12.98 15.10
C LYS A 95 -22.07 -13.94 15.97
N ALA A 96 -22.24 -13.89 17.29
CA ALA A 96 -21.58 -14.82 18.19
C ALA A 96 -22.08 -16.27 17.97
N SER A 97 -23.39 -16.46 17.81
CA SER A 97 -23.98 -17.78 17.56
C SER A 97 -23.62 -18.32 16.17
N GLU A 98 -23.55 -17.46 15.16
CA GLU A 98 -23.03 -17.80 13.83
C GLU A 98 -21.56 -18.25 13.92
N THR A 99 -20.73 -17.52 14.66
CA THR A 99 -19.32 -17.90 14.87
C THR A 99 -19.21 -19.26 15.55
N SER A 100 -20.01 -19.51 16.60
CA SER A 100 -20.07 -20.82 17.27
C SER A 100 -20.54 -21.92 16.35
N LEU A 101 -21.55 -21.67 15.51
CA LEU A 101 -22.03 -22.62 14.50
C LEU A 101 -20.94 -22.96 13.48
N GLN A 102 -20.23 -21.97 12.95
CA GLN A 102 -19.12 -22.20 12.02
C GLN A 102 -18.00 -23.02 12.66
N GLN A 103 -17.69 -22.76 13.94
CA GLN A 103 -16.70 -23.53 14.69
C GLN A 103 -17.16 -24.97 14.91
N GLU A 104 -18.44 -25.19 15.20
CA GLU A 104 -18.98 -26.54 15.40
C GLU A 104 -19.00 -27.34 14.10
N VAL A 105 -19.43 -26.74 12.99
CA VAL A 105 -19.35 -27.33 11.64
C VAL A 105 -17.91 -27.75 11.32
N PHE A 106 -16.93 -26.92 11.68
CA PHE A 106 -15.52 -27.25 11.55
C PHE A 106 -15.10 -28.43 12.45
N ASN A 107 -15.51 -28.45 13.72
CA ASN A 107 -15.18 -29.51 14.67
C ASN A 107 -15.75 -30.86 14.23
N VAL A 108 -16.97 -30.89 13.70
CA VAL A 108 -17.59 -32.10 13.15
C VAL A 108 -16.81 -32.60 11.93
N GLY A 109 -16.43 -31.71 11.01
CA GLY A 109 -15.53 -32.06 9.91
C GLY A 109 -14.22 -32.68 10.40
N TYR A 110 -13.65 -32.13 11.46
CA TYR A 110 -12.43 -32.65 12.09
C TYR A 110 -12.63 -34.01 12.76
N ALA A 111 -13.77 -34.25 13.41
CA ALA A 111 -14.08 -35.55 13.99
C ALA A 111 -14.18 -36.63 12.91
N PHE A 112 -14.80 -36.33 11.75
CA PHE A 112 -14.84 -37.25 10.60
C PHE A 112 -13.45 -37.50 10.02
N GLU A 113 -12.62 -36.45 9.88
CA GLU A 113 -11.23 -36.57 9.43
C GLU A 113 -10.43 -37.54 10.32
N GLN A 114 -10.56 -37.42 11.65
CA GLN A 114 -9.87 -38.28 12.60
C GLN A 114 -10.36 -39.74 12.58
N LYS A 115 -11.62 -39.96 12.20
CA LYS A 115 -12.18 -41.30 11.98
C LYS A 115 -11.82 -41.89 10.60
N GLY A 116 -11.13 -41.13 9.75
CA GLY A 116 -10.76 -41.52 8.38
C GLY A 116 -11.89 -41.39 7.36
N ASP A 117 -13.05 -40.81 7.71
CA ASP A 117 -14.16 -40.54 6.79
C ASP A 117 -13.92 -39.20 6.07
N PHE A 118 -12.92 -39.18 5.19
CA PHE A 118 -12.47 -37.97 4.51
C PHE A 118 -13.53 -37.35 3.59
N ALA A 119 -14.41 -38.16 2.99
CA ALA A 119 -15.46 -37.67 2.10
C ALA A 119 -16.47 -36.80 2.87
N LYS A 120 -16.88 -37.24 4.07
CA LYS A 120 -17.75 -36.43 4.94
C LYS A 120 -17.02 -35.25 5.55
N ALA A 121 -15.76 -35.42 5.95
CA ALA A 121 -14.95 -34.31 6.45
C ALA A 121 -14.92 -33.15 5.43
N ILE A 122 -14.71 -33.46 4.15
CA ILE A 122 -14.77 -32.48 3.05
C ILE A 122 -16.14 -31.80 2.96
N GLU A 123 -17.24 -32.56 3.09
CA GLU A 123 -18.59 -31.99 3.06
C GLU A 123 -18.78 -30.95 4.16
N PHE A 124 -18.40 -31.26 5.40
CA PHE A 124 -18.50 -30.35 6.54
C PHE A 124 -17.56 -29.15 6.42
N TYR A 125 -16.30 -29.36 6.02
CA TYR A 125 -15.38 -28.24 5.79
C TYR A 125 -15.83 -27.31 4.66
N LYS A 126 -16.49 -27.84 3.62
CA LYS A 126 -17.08 -26.99 2.56
C LYS A 126 -18.24 -26.13 3.06
N LYS A 127 -18.96 -26.56 4.11
CA LYS A 127 -20.04 -25.78 4.76
C LYS A 127 -19.52 -24.60 5.58
N VAL A 128 -18.24 -24.57 5.98
CA VAL A 128 -17.65 -23.42 6.67
C VAL A 128 -17.66 -22.20 5.75
N VAL A 129 -18.32 -21.11 6.12
CA VAL A 129 -18.54 -19.93 5.28
C VAL A 129 -17.23 -19.19 5.01
N HIS A 130 -16.52 -18.83 6.08
CA HIS A 130 -15.22 -18.15 6.00
C HIS A 130 -14.09 -19.18 6.07
N LYS A 131 -13.55 -19.54 4.90
CA LYS A 131 -12.45 -20.50 4.79
C LYS A 131 -11.13 -19.74 4.82
N ASP A 132 -10.41 -19.85 5.92
CA ASP A 132 -9.01 -19.47 6.03
C ASP A 132 -8.10 -20.61 5.54
N ASP A 133 -6.78 -20.38 5.53
CA ASP A 133 -5.79 -21.38 5.12
C ASP A 133 -5.87 -22.67 5.94
N LYS A 134 -6.34 -22.62 7.20
CA LYS A 134 -6.52 -23.80 8.04
C LYS A 134 -7.64 -24.70 7.52
N VAL A 135 -8.77 -24.13 7.12
CA VAL A 135 -9.87 -24.90 6.51
C VAL A 135 -9.46 -25.42 5.14
N LEU A 136 -8.84 -24.58 4.31
CA LEU A 136 -8.39 -24.95 2.97
C LEU A 136 -7.37 -26.10 3.00
N LEU A 137 -6.39 -26.03 3.92
CA LEU A 137 -5.40 -27.08 4.15
C LEU A 137 -6.08 -28.42 4.44
N ARG A 138 -7.06 -28.44 5.36
CA ARG A 138 -7.76 -29.67 5.75
C ARG A 138 -8.57 -30.28 4.61
N ILE A 139 -9.23 -29.45 3.81
CA ILE A 139 -9.92 -29.91 2.61
C ILE A 139 -8.92 -30.54 1.64
N GLY A 140 -7.82 -29.85 1.34
CA GLY A 140 -6.76 -30.35 0.46
C GLY A 140 -6.16 -31.67 0.96
N SER A 141 -5.86 -31.78 2.25
CA SER A 141 -5.32 -32.99 2.86
C SER A 141 -6.31 -34.16 2.81
N CYS A 142 -7.60 -33.91 3.03
CA CYS A 142 -8.63 -34.96 2.87
C CYS A 142 -8.68 -35.47 1.42
N TYR A 143 -8.65 -34.57 0.43
CA TYR A 143 -8.59 -34.95 -0.98
C TYR A 143 -7.32 -35.75 -1.31
N GLN A 144 -6.17 -35.35 -0.76
CA GLN A 144 -4.90 -36.08 -0.92
C GLN A 144 -4.98 -37.49 -0.30
N LYS A 145 -5.56 -37.65 0.89
CA LYS A 145 -5.77 -38.97 1.53
C LYS A 145 -6.71 -39.86 0.71
N LEU A 146 -7.65 -39.27 -0.02
CA LEU A 146 -8.51 -39.96 -0.98
C LEU A 146 -7.83 -40.22 -2.34
N LYS A 147 -6.55 -39.85 -2.51
CA LYS A 147 -5.79 -39.90 -3.78
C LYS A 147 -6.41 -39.09 -4.92
N GLN A 148 -7.24 -38.11 -4.57
CA GLN A 148 -7.83 -37.13 -5.49
C GLN A 148 -6.91 -35.91 -5.59
N TYR A 149 -5.74 -36.13 -6.20
CA TYR A 149 -4.64 -35.15 -6.16
C TYR A 149 -4.96 -33.86 -6.92
N SER A 150 -5.74 -33.93 -8.00
CA SER A 150 -6.09 -32.74 -8.79
C SER A 150 -6.94 -31.73 -7.99
N GLU A 151 -7.85 -32.27 -7.18
CA GLU A 151 -8.69 -31.52 -6.26
C GLU A 151 -7.85 -31.00 -5.08
N ALA A 152 -6.99 -31.84 -4.50
CA ALA A 152 -6.09 -31.44 -3.42
C ALA A 152 -5.23 -30.22 -3.83
N ILE A 153 -4.60 -30.28 -5.01
CA ILE A 153 -3.80 -29.19 -5.59
C ILE A 153 -4.67 -27.94 -5.76
N THR A 154 -5.89 -28.08 -6.27
CA THR A 154 -6.82 -26.94 -6.44
C THR A 154 -7.12 -26.23 -5.11
N TRP A 155 -7.23 -26.98 -4.02
CA TRP A 155 -7.45 -26.41 -2.68
C TRP A 155 -6.19 -25.79 -2.09
N TYR A 156 -5.04 -26.45 -2.23
CA TYR A 156 -3.76 -25.89 -1.77
C TYR A 156 -3.40 -24.59 -2.50
N LEU A 157 -3.69 -24.48 -3.80
CA LEU A 157 -3.44 -23.26 -4.58
C LEU A 157 -4.38 -22.08 -4.24
N LYS A 158 -5.45 -22.31 -3.48
CA LYS A 158 -6.32 -21.25 -2.93
C LYS A 158 -5.77 -20.64 -1.64
N MET A 159 -4.81 -21.31 -0.99
CA MET A 159 -4.16 -20.79 0.22
C MET A 159 -3.23 -19.63 -0.10
N GLN A 160 -2.67 -18.99 0.93
CA GLN A 160 -1.63 -18.00 0.73
C GLN A 160 -0.46 -18.59 -0.07
N LYS A 161 0.04 -17.84 -1.06
CA LYS A 161 1.15 -18.28 -1.92
C LYS A 161 2.48 -18.18 -1.15
N THR A 162 2.81 -19.24 -0.43
CA THR A 162 4.06 -19.39 0.32
C THR A 162 4.80 -20.66 -0.12
N ASP A 163 6.12 -20.68 0.01
CA ASP A 163 6.94 -21.85 -0.35
C ASP A 163 6.53 -23.11 0.44
N ALA A 164 6.15 -22.93 1.71
CA ALA A 164 5.64 -24.01 2.54
C ALA A 164 4.35 -24.62 1.97
N ASN A 165 3.44 -23.80 1.44
CA ASN A 165 2.22 -24.29 0.81
C ASN A 165 2.50 -24.91 -0.56
N PHE A 166 3.51 -24.43 -1.29
CA PHE A 166 3.93 -25.05 -2.55
C PHE A 166 4.53 -26.45 -2.35
N LEU A 167 5.14 -26.74 -1.20
CA LEU A 167 5.59 -28.11 -0.89
C LEU A 167 4.43 -29.11 -0.85
N LEU A 168 3.25 -28.71 -0.37
CA LEU A 168 2.05 -29.57 -0.39
C LEU A 168 1.61 -29.91 -1.82
N VAL A 169 1.77 -28.95 -2.73
CA VAL A 169 1.50 -29.13 -4.16
C VAL A 169 2.53 -30.08 -4.79
N VAL A 170 3.81 -29.91 -4.46
CA VAL A 170 4.88 -30.82 -4.88
C VAL A 170 4.59 -32.25 -4.46
N GLU A 171 4.22 -32.46 -3.19
CA GLU A 171 3.88 -33.78 -2.66
C GLU A 171 2.71 -34.41 -3.43
N CYS A 172 1.66 -33.65 -3.72
CA CYS A 172 0.53 -34.15 -4.52
C CYS A 172 0.94 -34.56 -5.94
N TYR A 173 1.75 -33.76 -6.64
CA TYR A 173 2.23 -34.13 -7.98
C TYR A 173 3.11 -35.38 -7.94
N TRP A 174 3.94 -35.51 -6.90
CA TRP A 174 4.78 -36.69 -6.73
C TRP A 174 3.94 -37.95 -6.48
N GLU A 175 2.99 -37.90 -5.54
CA GLU A 175 2.08 -39.01 -5.22
C GLU A 175 1.13 -39.36 -6.38
N ALA A 176 0.85 -38.41 -7.27
CA ALA A 176 0.11 -38.61 -8.51
C ALA A 176 0.95 -39.28 -9.63
N ALA A 177 2.21 -39.61 -9.36
CA ALA A 177 3.17 -40.10 -10.36
C ALA A 177 3.37 -39.12 -11.54
N LEU A 178 3.34 -37.82 -11.24
CA LEU A 178 3.62 -36.70 -12.15
C LEU A 178 4.95 -36.01 -11.73
N PRO A 179 6.09 -36.71 -11.82
CA PRO A 179 7.36 -36.22 -11.31
C PRO A 179 7.84 -34.94 -12.02
N LYS A 180 7.51 -34.77 -13.31
CA LYS A 180 7.86 -33.56 -14.06
C LYS A 180 7.29 -32.32 -13.39
N ASP A 181 6.00 -32.31 -13.09
CA ASP A 181 5.33 -31.18 -12.44
C ASP A 181 5.87 -30.96 -11.03
N ALA A 182 6.11 -32.03 -10.26
CA ALA A 182 6.71 -31.93 -8.93
C ALA A 182 8.07 -31.22 -8.98
N ILE A 183 8.95 -31.59 -9.92
CA ILE A 183 10.25 -30.95 -10.14
C ILE A 183 10.09 -29.47 -10.55
N THR A 184 9.12 -29.16 -11.42
CA THR A 184 8.82 -27.77 -11.81
C THR A 184 8.48 -26.90 -10.60
N TRP A 185 7.62 -27.42 -9.70
CA TRP A 185 7.25 -26.73 -8.47
C TRP A 185 8.40 -26.64 -7.46
N LEU A 186 9.27 -27.65 -7.40
CA LEU A 186 10.49 -27.57 -6.58
C LEU A 186 11.42 -26.46 -7.06
N PHE A 187 11.66 -26.33 -8.37
CA PHE A 187 12.44 -25.20 -8.88
C PHE A 187 11.77 -23.85 -8.62
N ARG A 188 10.44 -23.79 -8.63
CA ARG A 188 9.71 -22.57 -8.27
C ARG A 188 9.98 -22.15 -6.81
N ILE A 189 10.15 -23.11 -5.90
CA ILE A 189 10.49 -22.84 -4.51
C ILE A 189 11.96 -22.39 -4.38
N LEU A 190 12.86 -22.97 -5.17
CA LEU A 190 14.31 -22.80 -5.00
C LEU A 190 14.91 -21.59 -5.74
N ASP A 191 14.19 -20.94 -6.64
CA ASP A 191 14.71 -19.94 -7.56
C ASP A 191 13.87 -18.64 -7.51
N PRO A 192 14.34 -17.58 -6.79
CA PRO A 192 15.64 -17.45 -6.12
C PRO A 192 15.70 -18.12 -4.74
N TYR A 193 16.90 -18.57 -4.33
CA TYR A 193 17.15 -19.17 -3.00
C TYR A 193 17.39 -18.10 -1.93
N ASN A 194 16.60 -18.13 -0.85
CA ASN A 194 16.61 -17.13 0.23
C ASN A 194 16.92 -17.71 1.62
N LYS A 195 17.37 -18.97 1.70
CA LYS A 195 17.69 -19.68 2.94
C LYS A 195 16.48 -19.81 3.89
N ASN A 196 15.34 -20.25 3.36
CA ASN A 196 14.16 -20.55 4.19
C ASN A 196 13.97 -22.07 4.43
N ALA A 197 13.16 -22.42 5.42
CA ALA A 197 12.95 -23.83 5.79
C ALA A 197 12.30 -24.66 4.66
N ALA A 198 11.42 -24.05 3.85
CA ALA A 198 10.76 -24.73 2.75
C ALA A 198 11.73 -25.00 1.59
N GLU A 199 12.66 -24.08 1.30
CA GLU A 199 13.73 -24.28 0.32
C GLU A 199 14.69 -25.39 0.73
N LEU A 200 15.06 -25.47 2.01
CA LEU A 200 15.86 -26.59 2.52
C LEU A 200 15.12 -27.92 2.31
N LYS A 201 13.80 -27.93 2.59
CA LYS A 201 12.98 -29.11 2.34
C LYS A 201 12.88 -29.45 0.85
N ALA A 202 12.76 -28.43 -0.01
CA ALA A 202 12.71 -28.60 -1.45
C ALA A 202 14.03 -29.19 -1.99
N LEU A 203 15.19 -28.80 -1.46
CA LEU A 203 16.48 -29.43 -1.78
C LEU A 203 16.52 -30.91 -1.37
N GLU A 204 16.08 -31.24 -0.15
CA GLU A 204 15.97 -32.64 0.28
C GLU A 204 15.09 -33.47 -0.66
N LEU A 205 13.96 -32.90 -1.11
CA LEU A 205 13.06 -33.56 -2.05
C LEU A 205 13.69 -33.70 -3.44
N MET A 206 14.37 -32.67 -3.95
CA MET A 206 15.08 -32.71 -5.23
C MET A 206 16.12 -33.83 -5.30
N ASP A 207 16.77 -34.10 -4.17
CA ASP A 207 17.76 -35.16 -4.01
C ASP A 207 17.11 -36.55 -3.91
N ARG A 208 15.98 -36.64 -3.22
CA ARG A 208 15.26 -37.90 -3.00
C ARG A 208 14.49 -38.36 -4.25
N TYR A 209 13.94 -37.43 -5.01
CA TYR A 209 13.02 -37.70 -6.10
C TYR A 209 13.75 -38.16 -7.36
N GLU A 210 14.07 -39.45 -7.47
CA GLU A 210 14.67 -40.00 -8.69
C GLU A 210 13.79 -39.71 -9.92
N TYR A 211 14.33 -38.94 -10.88
CA TYR A 211 13.64 -38.60 -12.12
C TYR A 211 14.58 -38.85 -13.30
N SER A 212 14.28 -39.87 -14.12
CA SER A 212 15.18 -40.32 -15.18
C SER A 212 15.23 -39.38 -16.39
N ASN A 213 14.16 -38.63 -16.64
CA ASN A 213 14.02 -37.80 -17.85
C ASN A 213 14.43 -36.33 -17.61
N ARG A 214 15.15 -36.03 -16.51
CA ARG A 214 15.53 -34.67 -16.09
C ARG A 214 16.13 -33.84 -17.22
N ASP A 215 17.12 -34.38 -17.93
CA ASP A 215 17.85 -33.63 -18.95
C ASP A 215 17.02 -33.36 -20.22
N SER A 216 16.10 -34.27 -20.55
CA SER A 216 15.20 -34.11 -21.70
C SER A 216 14.09 -33.11 -21.43
N ASP A 217 13.48 -33.17 -20.24
CA ASP A 217 12.35 -32.31 -19.89
C ASP A 217 12.78 -30.93 -19.38
N PHE A 218 13.98 -30.84 -18.82
CA PHE A 218 14.55 -29.62 -18.26
C PHE A 218 15.99 -29.43 -18.77
N PRO A 219 16.17 -28.89 -20.00
CA PRO A 219 17.49 -28.51 -20.47
C PRO A 219 18.19 -27.58 -19.48
N GLY A 220 19.41 -27.95 -19.07
CA GLY A 220 20.16 -27.21 -18.05
C GLY A 220 19.73 -27.47 -16.60
N PHE A 221 18.98 -28.56 -16.33
CA PHE A 221 18.58 -28.99 -14.98
C PHE A 221 19.73 -28.90 -13.97
N SER A 222 20.85 -29.53 -14.30
CA SER A 222 22.01 -29.60 -13.41
C SER A 222 22.68 -28.24 -13.21
N THR A 223 22.70 -27.38 -14.24
CA THR A 223 23.20 -26.00 -14.13
C THR A 223 22.34 -25.19 -13.17
N ARG A 224 21.01 -25.29 -13.31
CA ARG A 224 20.05 -24.56 -12.49
C ARG A 224 20.09 -25.03 -11.04
N LEU A 225 20.14 -26.34 -10.80
CA LEU A 225 20.31 -26.89 -9.45
C LEU A 225 21.66 -26.51 -8.86
N SER A 226 22.72 -26.46 -9.67
CA SER A 226 24.03 -25.98 -9.27
C SER A 226 23.99 -24.50 -8.85
N ASP A 227 23.27 -23.62 -9.56
CA ASP A 227 23.07 -22.23 -9.15
C ASP A 227 22.43 -22.11 -7.76
N VAL A 228 21.44 -22.96 -7.45
CA VAL A 228 20.81 -23.02 -6.12
C VAL A 228 21.83 -23.43 -5.05
N TYR A 229 22.66 -24.45 -5.31
CA TYR A 229 23.71 -24.85 -4.37
C TYR A 229 24.81 -23.78 -4.20
N LEU A 230 25.13 -23.02 -5.26
CA LEU A 230 26.03 -21.87 -5.15
C LEU A 230 25.42 -20.76 -4.29
N ALA A 231 24.13 -20.45 -4.47
CA ALA A 231 23.43 -19.48 -3.63
C ALA A 231 23.40 -19.92 -2.15
N LYS A 232 23.10 -21.21 -1.90
CA LYS A 232 23.14 -21.81 -0.56
C LYS A 232 24.55 -21.69 0.05
N THR A 233 25.58 -22.05 -0.71
CA THR A 233 26.99 -21.93 -0.30
C THR A 233 27.31 -20.53 0.20
N LEU A 234 26.95 -19.49 -0.57
CA LEU A 234 27.17 -18.10 -0.20
C LEU A 234 26.43 -17.71 1.10
N SER A 235 25.20 -18.19 1.28
CA SER A 235 24.36 -17.90 2.45
C SER A 235 24.80 -18.58 3.75
N TYR A 236 25.60 -19.64 3.68
CA TYR A 236 26.08 -20.40 4.85
C TYR A 236 27.56 -20.20 5.15
N PHE A 237 28.33 -19.59 4.26
CA PHE A 237 29.79 -19.49 4.38
C PHE A 237 30.26 -18.86 5.70
N SER A 238 29.58 -17.83 6.18
CA SER A 238 29.89 -17.17 7.45
C SER A 238 29.50 -17.97 8.70
N GLU A 239 28.57 -18.92 8.57
CA GLU A 239 28.05 -19.73 9.68
C GLU A 239 28.78 -21.07 9.80
N SER A 240 29.00 -21.75 8.68
CA SER A 240 29.79 -22.99 8.62
C SER A 240 30.47 -23.10 7.26
N THR A 241 31.79 -23.03 7.29
CA THR A 241 32.61 -23.20 6.10
C THR A 241 32.55 -24.63 5.58
N GLU A 242 32.32 -25.61 6.46
CA GLU A 242 32.19 -27.02 6.10
C GLU A 242 30.93 -27.29 5.26
N ILE A 243 29.77 -26.76 5.69
CA ILE A 243 28.51 -26.87 4.95
C ILE A 243 28.66 -26.18 3.59
N ALA A 244 29.19 -24.96 3.57
CA ALA A 244 29.42 -24.22 2.33
C ALA A 244 30.37 -24.94 1.38
N ALA A 245 31.46 -25.53 1.87
CA ALA A 245 32.39 -26.31 1.04
C ALA A 245 31.72 -27.57 0.47
N SER A 246 30.91 -28.28 1.27
CA SER A 246 30.17 -29.44 0.80
C SER A 246 29.18 -29.08 -0.32
N ASP A 247 28.38 -28.02 -0.12
CA ASP A 247 27.42 -27.55 -1.12
C ASP A 247 28.12 -27.01 -2.39
N TYR A 248 29.27 -26.33 -2.24
CA TYR A 248 30.07 -25.88 -3.37
C TYR A 248 30.60 -27.05 -4.21
N LYS A 249 31.15 -28.07 -3.56
CA LYS A 249 31.59 -29.30 -4.23
C LYS A 249 30.43 -29.97 -4.98
N ARG A 250 29.24 -29.96 -4.39
CA ARG A 250 28.02 -30.48 -5.03
C ARG A 250 27.63 -29.66 -6.26
N ALA A 251 27.68 -28.33 -6.18
CA ALA A 251 27.44 -27.45 -7.31
C ALA A 251 28.43 -27.71 -8.47
N VAL A 252 29.72 -27.91 -8.17
CA VAL A 252 30.75 -28.24 -9.15
C VAL A 252 30.47 -29.60 -9.81
N ASN A 253 30.15 -30.63 -9.02
CA ASN A 253 29.82 -31.96 -9.53
C ASN A 253 28.61 -31.93 -10.49
N LEU A 254 27.57 -31.16 -10.16
CA LEU A 254 26.39 -30.98 -11.02
C LEU A 254 26.75 -30.37 -12.38
N ARG A 255 27.77 -29.50 -12.44
CA ARG A 255 28.23 -28.84 -13.68
C ARG A 255 29.29 -29.61 -14.44
N SER A 256 29.86 -30.66 -13.85
CA SER A 256 31.00 -31.37 -14.44
C SER A 256 30.71 -31.89 -15.84
N ALA A 257 29.56 -32.54 -16.05
CA ALA A 257 29.20 -33.16 -17.34
C ALA A 257 30.36 -34.00 -17.95
N GLY A 258 31.16 -34.66 -17.10
CA GLY A 258 32.33 -35.45 -17.51
C GLY A 258 33.65 -34.67 -17.61
N GLN A 259 33.65 -33.35 -17.40
CA GLN A 259 34.85 -32.54 -17.26
C GLN A 259 35.49 -32.72 -15.88
N ASP A 260 36.80 -32.47 -15.83
CA ASP A 260 37.55 -32.41 -14.58
C ASP A 260 36.96 -31.35 -13.62
N LEU A 261 36.85 -31.71 -12.33
CA LEU A 261 36.18 -30.90 -11.33
C LEU A 261 36.92 -29.59 -11.03
N GLN A 262 38.26 -29.59 -11.06
CA GLN A 262 39.05 -28.39 -10.85
C GLN A 262 38.83 -27.40 -11.99
N THR A 263 38.75 -27.89 -13.22
CA THR A 263 38.43 -27.08 -14.42
C THR A 263 37.05 -26.43 -14.30
N VAL A 264 36.03 -27.21 -13.92
CA VAL A 264 34.65 -26.71 -13.74
C VAL A 264 34.59 -25.70 -12.60
N SER A 265 35.29 -25.97 -11.49
CA SER A 265 35.39 -25.03 -10.38
C SER A 265 36.04 -23.71 -10.80
N MET A 266 37.10 -23.76 -11.62
CA MET A 266 37.73 -22.56 -12.16
C MET A 266 36.80 -21.76 -13.08
N GLN A 267 35.97 -22.43 -13.89
CA GLN A 267 34.95 -21.75 -14.69
C GLN A 267 33.93 -21.01 -13.82
N ILE A 268 33.52 -21.59 -12.68
CA ILE A 268 32.63 -20.93 -11.72
C ILE A 268 33.33 -19.71 -11.10
N VAL A 269 34.59 -19.82 -10.70
CA VAL A 269 35.39 -18.68 -10.20
C VAL A 269 35.44 -17.56 -11.25
N GLN A 270 35.75 -17.91 -12.51
CA GLN A 270 35.80 -16.95 -13.61
C GLN A 270 34.44 -16.29 -13.86
N TRP A 271 33.34 -17.05 -13.72
CA TRP A 271 31.99 -16.50 -13.86
C TRP A 271 31.69 -15.45 -12.79
N TYR A 272 32.03 -15.71 -11.52
CA TYR A 272 31.87 -14.73 -10.44
C TYR A 272 32.80 -13.52 -10.62
N PHE A 273 34.04 -13.73 -11.10
CA PHE A 273 34.94 -12.64 -11.46
C PHE A 273 34.31 -11.72 -12.53
N ASN A 274 33.76 -12.31 -13.59
CA ASN A 274 33.08 -11.55 -14.65
C ASN A 274 31.87 -10.77 -14.10
N LYS A 275 31.15 -11.32 -13.11
CA LYS A 275 30.05 -10.61 -12.43
C LYS A 275 30.51 -9.41 -11.60
N VAL A 276 31.73 -9.44 -11.07
CA VAL A 276 32.34 -8.27 -10.42
C VAL A 276 32.67 -7.20 -11.45
N GLU A 277 33.26 -7.58 -12.58
CA GLU A 277 33.57 -6.64 -13.68
C GLU A 277 32.30 -5.99 -14.24
N GLU A 278 31.25 -6.78 -14.47
CA GLU A 278 29.93 -6.29 -14.90
C GLU A 278 29.37 -5.26 -13.90
N ALA A 279 29.33 -5.59 -12.60
CA ALA A 279 28.84 -4.68 -11.57
C ALA A 279 29.68 -3.40 -11.45
N ARG A 280 31.00 -3.49 -11.67
CA ARG A 280 31.91 -2.32 -11.66
C ARG A 280 31.64 -1.41 -12.85
N ASN A 281 31.51 -1.97 -14.05
CA ASN A 281 31.19 -1.21 -15.25
C ASN A 281 29.84 -0.50 -15.12
N THR A 282 28.82 -1.21 -14.60
CA THR A 282 27.52 -0.59 -14.29
C THR A 282 27.64 0.54 -13.28
N LEU A 283 28.41 0.38 -12.19
CA LEU A 283 28.60 1.45 -11.22
C LEU A 283 29.25 2.69 -11.86
N GLU A 284 30.21 2.51 -12.76
CA GLU A 284 30.88 3.62 -13.43
C GLU A 284 29.95 4.35 -14.41
N GLU A 285 29.17 3.62 -15.20
CA GLU A 285 28.10 4.17 -16.04
C GLU A 285 27.11 4.99 -15.19
N LYS A 286 26.64 4.42 -14.07
CA LYS A 286 25.68 5.08 -13.19
C LYS A 286 26.25 6.27 -12.43
N ARG A 287 27.57 6.34 -12.22
CA ARG A 287 28.22 7.56 -11.73
C ARG A 287 28.13 8.66 -12.78
N SER A 288 28.42 8.37 -14.04
CA SER A 288 28.28 9.35 -15.13
C SER A 288 26.84 9.89 -15.21
N GLU A 289 25.84 9.00 -15.19
CA GLU A 289 24.44 9.40 -15.18
C GLU A 289 24.06 10.25 -13.95
N ALA A 290 24.59 9.92 -12.76
CA ALA A 290 24.34 10.71 -11.55
C ALA A 290 24.85 12.15 -11.69
N PHE A 291 26.02 12.34 -12.30
CA PHE A 291 26.56 13.67 -12.60
C PHE A 291 25.68 14.41 -13.61
N GLU A 292 25.29 13.76 -14.71
CA GLU A 292 24.41 14.36 -15.71
C GLU A 292 23.05 14.76 -15.13
N HIS A 293 22.50 13.93 -14.24
CA HIS A 293 21.25 14.20 -13.53
C HIS A 293 21.40 15.42 -12.60
N PHE A 294 22.49 15.49 -11.83
CA PHE A 294 22.79 16.64 -10.99
C PHE A 294 22.92 17.94 -11.80
N GLU A 295 23.68 17.89 -12.91
CA GLU A 295 23.85 19.02 -13.83
C GLU A 295 22.51 19.47 -14.44
N TYR A 296 21.62 18.52 -14.75
CA TYR A 296 20.26 18.84 -15.19
C TYR A 296 19.46 19.58 -14.11
N LEU A 297 19.48 19.11 -12.85
CA LEU A 297 18.82 19.79 -11.73
C LEU A 297 19.36 21.21 -11.53
N LEU A 298 20.69 21.37 -11.62
CA LEU A 298 21.35 22.65 -11.50
C LEU A 298 20.88 23.63 -12.58
N ARG A 299 20.86 23.20 -13.85
CA ARG A 299 20.34 24.01 -14.96
C ARG A 299 18.87 24.40 -14.77
N GLN A 300 18.02 23.50 -14.27
CA GLN A 300 16.62 23.82 -13.98
C GLN A 300 16.49 24.90 -12.89
N ALA A 301 17.30 24.80 -11.84
CA ALA A 301 17.34 25.81 -10.78
C ALA A 301 17.86 27.17 -11.28
N GLU A 302 18.88 27.19 -12.15
CA GLU A 302 19.39 28.41 -12.79
C GLU A 302 18.32 29.07 -13.68
N GLN A 303 17.63 28.29 -14.50
CA GLN A 303 16.51 28.77 -15.32
C GLN A 303 15.37 29.32 -14.47
N LYS A 304 15.10 28.72 -13.30
CA LYS A 304 14.12 29.24 -12.34
C LYS A 304 14.57 30.59 -11.77
N ILE A 305 15.83 30.72 -11.34
CA ILE A 305 16.39 31.99 -10.86
C ILE A 305 16.28 33.07 -11.94
N SER A 306 16.66 32.76 -13.19
CA SER A 306 16.55 33.71 -14.30
C SER A 306 15.11 34.18 -14.48
N ARG A 307 14.14 33.26 -14.55
CA ARG A 307 12.72 33.60 -14.69
C ARG A 307 12.20 34.46 -13.53
N GLU A 308 12.59 34.17 -12.30
CA GLU A 308 12.16 34.97 -11.15
C GLU A 308 12.85 36.35 -11.11
N LYS A 309 14.10 36.47 -11.60
CA LYS A 309 14.77 37.78 -11.79
C LYS A 309 14.02 38.64 -12.81
N ASP A 310 13.63 38.05 -13.94
CA ASP A 310 12.90 38.78 -14.98
C ASP A 310 11.52 39.22 -14.48
N ARG A 311 10.80 38.33 -13.76
CA ARG A 311 9.53 38.68 -13.10
C ARG A 311 9.67 39.80 -12.07
N LEU A 312 10.74 39.80 -11.28
CA LEU A 312 10.99 40.88 -10.32
C LEU A 312 11.23 42.21 -11.05
N ARG A 313 12.04 42.22 -12.12
CA ARG A 313 12.25 43.42 -12.93
C ARG A 313 10.95 43.95 -13.55
N ASP A 314 10.12 43.06 -14.07
CA ASP A 314 8.81 43.43 -14.63
C ASP A 314 7.88 44.02 -13.56
N ALA A 315 7.87 43.42 -12.37
CA ALA A 315 7.11 43.92 -11.23
C ALA A 315 7.63 45.29 -10.75
N GLU A 316 8.95 45.51 -10.70
CA GLU A 316 9.57 46.79 -10.37
C GLU A 316 9.15 47.88 -11.37
N MET A 317 9.20 47.58 -12.68
CA MET A 317 8.74 48.51 -13.71
C MET A 317 7.25 48.83 -13.59
N GLN A 318 6.43 47.82 -13.30
CA GLN A 318 5.00 48.00 -13.13
C GLN A 318 4.69 48.83 -11.88
N ALA A 319 5.33 48.54 -10.75
CA ALA A 319 5.16 49.29 -9.51
C ALA A 319 5.56 50.76 -9.64
N MET A 320 6.62 51.04 -10.41
CA MET A 320 6.98 52.43 -10.75
C MET A 320 5.89 53.13 -11.57
N ARG A 321 5.30 52.45 -12.56
CA ARG A 321 4.18 53.00 -13.35
C ARG A 321 2.94 53.24 -12.50
N ASP A 322 2.60 52.31 -11.63
CA ASP A 322 1.43 52.39 -10.76
C ASP A 322 1.59 53.50 -9.71
N TYR A 323 2.80 53.66 -9.15
CA TYR A 323 3.15 54.79 -8.31
C TYR A 323 3.02 56.13 -9.06
N GLU A 324 3.57 56.23 -10.27
CA GLU A 324 3.45 57.45 -11.10
C GLU A 324 2.00 57.80 -11.43
N TYR A 325 1.19 56.78 -11.77
CA TYR A 325 -0.23 56.94 -12.00
C TYR A 325 -0.97 57.43 -10.75
N ALA A 326 -0.72 56.81 -9.59
CA ALA A 326 -1.30 57.22 -8.31
C ALA A 326 -0.91 58.66 -7.95
N LEU A 327 0.37 59.02 -8.16
CA LEU A 327 0.89 60.36 -7.90
C LEU A 327 0.20 61.41 -8.80
N ASN A 328 0.08 61.13 -10.10
CA ASN A 328 -0.58 62.03 -11.04
C ASN A 328 -2.07 62.20 -10.74
N ARG A 329 -2.74 61.10 -10.37
CA ARG A 329 -4.14 61.14 -9.92
C ARG A 329 -4.31 61.97 -8.65
N SER A 330 -3.45 61.79 -7.64
CA SER A 330 -3.50 62.62 -6.43
C SER A 330 -3.21 64.11 -6.69
N ARG A 331 -2.32 64.43 -7.64
CA ARG A 331 -2.11 65.81 -8.10
C ARG A 331 -3.37 66.39 -8.75
N GLN A 332 -4.06 65.61 -9.58
CA GLN A 332 -5.31 66.03 -10.20
C GLN A 332 -6.41 66.25 -9.14
N GLU A 333 -6.59 65.31 -8.20
CA GLU A 333 -7.55 65.45 -7.10
C GLU A 333 -7.27 66.70 -6.25
N LEU A 334 -5.98 67.02 -6.00
CA LEU A 334 -5.59 68.25 -5.32
C LEU A 334 -5.98 69.50 -6.12
N SER A 335 -5.73 69.50 -7.43
CA SER A 335 -6.11 70.60 -8.33
C SER A 335 -7.62 70.83 -8.33
N GLU A 336 -8.41 69.76 -8.48
CA GLU A 336 -9.88 69.81 -8.48
C GLU A 336 -10.43 70.28 -7.13
N ALA A 337 -9.84 69.83 -6.01
CA ALA A 337 -10.24 70.28 -4.68
C ALA A 337 -9.95 71.77 -4.46
N ARG A 338 -8.84 72.29 -5.00
CA ARG A 338 -8.51 73.72 -4.97
C ARG A 338 -9.50 74.56 -5.77
N LEU A 339 -9.81 74.14 -7.00
CA LEU A 339 -10.80 74.82 -7.84
C LEU A 339 -12.18 74.83 -7.19
N ASN A 340 -12.62 73.70 -6.63
CA ASN A 340 -13.90 73.61 -5.93
C ASN A 340 -13.98 74.58 -4.73
N LEU A 341 -12.92 74.67 -3.93
CA LEU A 341 -12.89 75.60 -2.80
C LEU A 341 -12.97 77.06 -3.26
N ASP A 342 -12.24 77.43 -4.32
CA ASP A 342 -12.26 78.77 -4.91
C ASP A 342 -13.65 79.14 -5.44
N ASP A 343 -14.31 78.22 -6.15
CA ASP A 343 -15.68 78.40 -6.67
C ASP A 343 -16.71 78.59 -5.54
N VAL A 344 -16.66 77.73 -4.51
CA VAL A 344 -17.58 77.80 -3.37
C VAL A 344 -17.36 79.09 -2.56
N GLN A 345 -16.12 79.56 -2.43
CA GLN A 345 -15.80 80.82 -1.74
C GLN A 345 -16.24 82.07 -2.52
N LYS A 346 -16.20 82.05 -3.85
CA LYS A 346 -16.63 83.17 -4.70
C LYS A 346 -18.16 83.29 -4.82
N ASN A 347 -18.88 82.20 -4.62
CA ASN A 347 -20.34 82.20 -4.70
C ASN A 347 -20.98 82.74 -3.40
N GLN A 348 -21.61 83.91 -3.47
CA GLN A 348 -22.26 84.59 -2.34
C GLN A 348 -23.44 83.81 -1.72
N ALA A 349 -23.97 82.81 -2.42
CA ALA A 349 -25.06 81.94 -1.92
C ALA A 349 -24.58 80.67 -1.20
N SER A 350 -23.26 80.45 -1.10
CA SER A 350 -22.68 79.27 -0.44
C SER A 350 -22.86 79.31 1.08
N THR A 351 -23.20 78.16 1.67
CA THR A 351 -23.34 78.00 3.13
C THR A 351 -21.99 77.76 3.83
N PRO A 352 -21.85 78.11 5.12
CA PRO A 352 -20.65 77.80 5.91
C PRO A 352 -20.30 76.31 5.93
N GLU A 353 -21.29 75.40 5.95
CA GLU A 353 -21.03 73.96 5.89
C GLU A 353 -20.43 73.51 4.55
N GLN A 354 -20.84 74.12 3.42
CA GLN A 354 -20.28 73.83 2.10
C GLN A 354 -18.81 74.27 1.99
N ILE A 355 -18.46 75.41 2.58
CA ILE A 355 -17.08 75.90 2.63
C ILE A 355 -16.20 74.98 3.48
N ASP A 356 -16.65 74.57 4.68
CA ASP A 356 -15.90 73.66 5.54
C ASP A 356 -15.69 72.28 4.87
N TYR A 357 -16.71 71.76 4.20
CA TYR A 357 -16.60 70.52 3.45
C TYR A 357 -15.54 70.61 2.34
N ALA A 358 -15.52 71.70 1.56
CA ALA A 358 -14.51 71.92 0.51
C ALA A 358 -13.09 72.06 1.10
N GLN A 359 -12.92 72.74 2.23
CA GLN A 359 -11.64 72.83 2.93
C GLN A 359 -11.15 71.46 3.44
N LYS A 360 -12.06 70.64 3.99
CA LYS A 360 -11.73 69.28 4.45
C LYS A 360 -11.29 68.41 3.27
N ARG A 361 -11.97 68.50 2.12
CA ARG A 361 -11.58 67.81 0.89
C ARG A 361 -10.18 68.21 0.43
N LEU A 362 -9.87 69.52 0.45
CA LEU A 362 -8.53 70.03 0.12
C LEU A 362 -7.45 69.47 1.04
N ARG A 363 -7.63 69.59 2.37
CA ARG A 363 -6.69 69.04 3.36
C ARG A 363 -6.45 67.54 3.16
N ASN A 364 -7.51 66.78 2.89
CA ASN A 364 -7.41 65.34 2.62
C ASN A 364 -6.68 65.02 1.32
N ALA A 365 -6.80 65.86 0.28
CA ALA A 365 -6.06 65.70 -0.97
C ALA A 365 -4.57 66.04 -0.81
N GLU A 366 -4.25 67.10 -0.06
CA GLU A 366 -2.86 67.48 0.27
C GLU A 366 -2.17 66.40 1.09
N TYR A 367 -2.83 65.90 2.14
CA TYR A 367 -2.31 64.82 2.95
C TYR A 367 -2.01 63.56 2.13
N ARG A 368 -2.94 63.14 1.25
CA ARG A 368 -2.75 61.95 0.39
C ARG A 368 -1.57 62.09 -0.57
N LEU A 369 -1.42 63.25 -1.21
CA LEU A 369 -0.29 63.52 -2.09
C LEU A 369 1.04 63.49 -1.31
N GLN A 370 1.08 64.12 -0.14
CA GLN A 370 2.28 64.18 0.69
C GLN A 370 2.65 62.80 1.26
N ASP A 371 1.66 62.01 1.68
CA ASP A 371 1.87 60.64 2.14
C ASP A 371 2.47 59.76 1.05
N LEU A 372 1.93 59.80 -0.17
CA LEU A 372 2.48 59.07 -1.32
C LEU A 372 3.92 59.49 -1.62
N MET A 373 4.20 60.79 -1.64
CA MET A 373 5.55 61.32 -1.91
C MET A 373 6.56 60.88 -0.85
N ASN A 374 6.16 60.89 0.42
CA ASN A 374 7.03 60.50 1.54
C ASN A 374 7.21 58.97 1.64
N ASN A 375 6.26 58.18 1.11
CA ASN A 375 6.25 56.73 1.23
C ASN A 375 6.48 55.99 -0.10
N ARG A 376 7.09 56.63 -1.10
CA ARG A 376 7.39 56.01 -2.42
C ARG A 376 8.06 54.64 -2.31
N ILE A 377 9.10 54.55 -1.47
CA ILE A 377 9.86 53.29 -1.31
C ILE A 377 8.96 52.20 -0.75
N ARG A 378 8.14 52.52 0.26
CA ARG A 378 7.20 51.57 0.87
C ARG A 378 6.16 51.10 -0.15
N PHE A 379 5.58 52.02 -0.93
CA PHE A 379 4.61 51.70 -1.98
C PHE A 379 5.18 50.69 -2.98
N ILE A 380 6.38 50.95 -3.51
CA ILE A 380 7.02 50.06 -4.48
C ILE A 380 7.41 48.73 -3.82
N GLU A 381 7.95 48.77 -2.60
CA GLU A 381 8.41 47.57 -1.89
C GLU A 381 7.26 46.61 -1.58
N GLU A 382 6.09 47.12 -1.17
CA GLU A 382 4.90 46.32 -0.90
C GLU A 382 4.44 45.54 -2.14
N GLU A 383 4.54 46.14 -3.33
CA GLU A 383 4.14 45.49 -4.58
C GLU A 383 5.17 44.45 -5.06
N ILE A 384 6.48 44.70 -4.88
CA ILE A 384 7.53 43.80 -5.38
C ILE A 384 7.97 42.73 -4.37
N SER A 385 7.64 42.88 -3.09
CA SER A 385 8.03 41.97 -2.00
C SER A 385 7.73 40.49 -2.31
N PRO A 386 6.52 40.11 -2.81
CA PRO A 386 6.24 38.71 -3.16
C PRO A 386 7.16 38.14 -4.25
N TYR A 387 7.68 38.98 -5.14
CA TYR A 387 8.61 38.57 -6.21
C TYR A 387 10.04 38.41 -5.68
N LYS A 388 10.46 39.27 -4.75
CA LYS A 388 11.75 39.12 -4.04
C LYS A 388 11.79 37.82 -3.26
N GLU A 389 10.74 37.50 -2.51
CA GLU A 389 10.67 36.25 -1.75
C GLU A 389 10.76 35.00 -2.65
N LYS A 390 10.15 35.05 -3.84
CA LYS A 390 10.23 33.96 -4.83
C LYS A 390 11.64 33.82 -5.38
N LEU A 391 12.30 34.92 -5.72
CA LEU A 391 13.69 34.92 -6.19
C LEU A 391 14.63 34.36 -5.12
N GLU A 392 14.51 34.82 -3.88
CA GLU A 392 15.30 34.31 -2.76
C GLU A 392 15.05 32.81 -2.53
N ARG A 393 13.79 32.36 -2.62
CA ARG A 393 13.47 30.93 -2.51
C ARG A 393 14.16 30.12 -3.60
N ALA A 394 14.11 30.58 -4.85
CA ALA A 394 14.79 29.92 -5.96
C ALA A 394 16.33 29.89 -5.76
N GLN A 395 16.92 30.95 -5.22
CA GLN A 395 18.35 30.99 -4.87
C GLN A 395 18.70 30.04 -3.72
N ARG A 396 17.85 29.96 -2.69
CA ARG A 396 18.01 28.99 -1.60
C ARG A 396 17.96 27.54 -2.11
N GLU A 397 17.01 27.23 -3.00
CA GLU A 397 16.91 25.92 -3.63
C GLU A 397 18.18 25.57 -4.43
N TYR A 398 18.70 26.51 -5.24
CA TYR A 398 19.97 26.32 -5.97
C TYR A 398 21.16 26.08 -5.04
N ASN A 399 21.28 26.89 -3.99
CA ASN A 399 22.36 26.74 -3.01
C ASN A 399 22.28 25.40 -2.26
N GLN A 400 21.07 24.95 -1.93
CA GLN A 400 20.84 23.64 -1.33
C GLN A 400 21.28 22.51 -2.27
N LEU A 401 21.01 22.60 -3.57
CA LEU A 401 21.49 21.62 -4.55
C LEU A 401 23.01 21.55 -4.55
N ILE A 402 23.70 22.69 -4.60
CA ILE A 402 25.17 22.73 -4.58
C ILE A 402 25.72 22.12 -3.29
N GLN A 403 25.19 22.52 -2.13
CA GLN A 403 25.62 22.01 -0.82
C GLN A 403 25.42 20.50 -0.71
N ASN A 404 24.32 19.98 -1.27
CA ASN A 404 23.97 18.57 -1.22
C ASN A 404 24.47 17.75 -2.43
N ARG A 405 25.33 18.31 -3.30
CA ARG A 405 25.83 17.66 -4.51
C ARG A 405 26.34 16.24 -4.25
N ALA A 406 27.21 16.10 -3.26
CA ALA A 406 27.80 14.81 -2.91
C ALA A 406 26.73 13.80 -2.47
N GLN A 407 25.77 14.23 -1.64
CA GLN A 407 24.69 13.37 -1.16
C GLN A 407 23.75 12.94 -2.29
N ILE A 408 23.36 13.86 -3.19
CA ILE A 408 22.49 13.58 -4.33
C ILE A 408 23.13 12.52 -5.24
N ILE A 409 24.42 12.66 -5.54
CA ILE A 409 25.16 11.70 -6.35
C ILE A 409 25.31 10.37 -5.60
N GLU A 410 25.63 10.43 -4.30
CA GLU A 410 25.80 9.23 -3.47
C GLU A 410 24.50 8.42 -3.38
N ASP A 411 23.36 9.07 -3.14
CA ASP A 411 22.06 8.43 -3.06
C ASP A 411 21.67 7.75 -4.38
N TYR A 412 22.01 8.37 -5.52
CA TYR A 412 21.79 7.79 -6.84
C TYR A 412 22.62 6.51 -7.05
N ILE A 413 23.90 6.50 -6.64
CA ILE A 413 24.81 5.39 -6.89
C ILE A 413 24.86 4.32 -5.78
N ALA A 414 24.32 4.62 -4.60
CA ALA A 414 24.31 3.74 -3.43
C ALA A 414 23.81 2.30 -3.70
N PRO A 415 22.71 2.05 -4.44
CA PRO A 415 22.30 0.68 -4.76
C PRO A 415 23.35 -0.07 -5.60
N TYR A 416 24.02 0.60 -6.53
CA TYR A 416 25.04 -0.02 -7.39
C TYR A 416 26.34 -0.29 -6.64
N LYS A 417 26.72 0.59 -5.69
CA LYS A 417 27.82 0.31 -4.76
C LYS A 417 27.56 -0.93 -3.92
N ARG A 418 26.34 -1.08 -3.40
CA ARG A 418 25.92 -2.27 -2.64
C ARG A 418 25.96 -3.53 -3.51
N ALA A 419 25.50 -3.45 -4.75
CA ALA A 419 25.55 -4.56 -5.71
C ALA A 419 27.00 -4.97 -6.04
N LEU A 420 27.89 -4.02 -6.33
CA LEU A 420 29.32 -4.30 -6.55
C LEU A 420 29.94 -4.96 -5.33
N LYS A 421 29.69 -4.42 -4.13
CA LYS A 421 30.21 -4.97 -2.88
C LYS A 421 29.74 -6.41 -2.65
N ALA A 422 28.45 -6.69 -2.87
CA ALA A 422 27.91 -8.04 -2.77
C ALA A 422 28.55 -9.00 -3.80
N SER A 423 28.76 -8.54 -5.04
CA SER A 423 29.44 -9.31 -6.09
C SER A 423 30.88 -9.64 -5.71
N GLU A 424 31.64 -8.66 -5.19
CA GLU A 424 33.01 -8.85 -4.72
C GLU A 424 33.10 -9.83 -3.54
N ASP A 425 32.15 -9.75 -2.60
CA ASP A 425 32.13 -10.65 -1.45
C ASP A 425 31.77 -12.07 -1.89
N ASN A 426 30.85 -12.23 -2.84
CA ASN A 426 30.53 -13.54 -3.43
C ASN A 426 31.73 -14.14 -4.18
N GLU A 427 32.42 -13.37 -5.02
CA GLU A 427 33.63 -13.82 -5.74
C GLU A 427 34.71 -14.28 -4.76
N LYS A 428 34.96 -13.51 -3.69
CA LYS A 428 35.94 -13.87 -2.65
C LYS A 428 35.61 -15.20 -1.99
N VAL A 429 34.34 -15.43 -1.66
CA VAL A 429 33.87 -16.69 -1.05
C VAL A 429 34.12 -17.84 -2.01
N ILE A 430 33.68 -17.72 -3.27
CA ILE A 430 33.82 -18.77 -4.28
C ILE A 430 35.30 -19.09 -4.57
N ARG A 431 36.15 -18.06 -4.70
CA ARG A 431 37.60 -18.25 -4.87
C ARG A 431 38.24 -18.96 -3.68
N ARG A 432 37.85 -18.60 -2.46
CA ARG A 432 38.35 -19.27 -1.25
C ARG A 432 37.91 -20.72 -1.20
N LEU A 433 36.66 -21.02 -1.54
CA LEU A 433 36.15 -22.40 -1.58
C LEU A 433 36.82 -23.23 -2.67
N HIS A 434 37.12 -22.63 -3.83
CA HIS A 434 37.96 -23.27 -4.85
C HIS A 434 39.31 -23.70 -4.25
N GLN A 435 40.08 -22.75 -3.68
CA GLN A 435 41.40 -23.01 -3.09
C GLN A 435 41.40 -24.02 -1.93
N MET A 436 40.27 -24.16 -1.23
CA MET A 436 40.13 -25.09 -0.12
C MET A 436 39.85 -26.53 -0.57
N ILE A 437 39.22 -26.72 -1.74
CA ILE A 437 38.72 -28.02 -2.20
C ILE A 437 39.56 -28.61 -3.33
N PHE A 438 40.08 -27.77 -4.22
CA PHE A 438 40.84 -28.12 -5.42
C PHE A 438 42.18 -27.39 -5.43
#